data_AF-A0A963BCI9-F1
#
_entry.id   AF-A0A963BCI9-F1
#
_cell.length_a   1.000
_cell.length_b   1.000
_cell.length_c   1.000
_cell.angle_alpha   90.00
_cell.angle_beta   90.00
_cell.angle_gamma   90.00
#
_symmetry.space_group_name_H-M   'P 1'
#
loop_
_entity.id
_entity.type
_entity.pdbx_description
1 polymer ?
#
loop_
_entity_poly.entity_id
_entity_poly.type
_entity_poly.pdbx_seq_one_letter_code
_entity_poly.pdbx_strand_id
1 'polypeptide(L)'
;MGGKLNFLERMTREIERARPHYPEALFIGVAHGASDNWLFLNAHTSIQVTDFWHATEYLAQAAGALFPHPRNGTQKMQWLEDKCHKLEHNPRRTRADYQGTEGTSHQRPI
;
A
#
# COMPACT_ATOMS: atom_id res chain seq x y z
N MET A 1 -1.90 -0.91 29.73
CA MET A 1 -1.44 -1.45 28.43
C MET A 1 -2.29 -0.83 27.33
N GLY A 2 -1.68 -0.33 26.26
CA GLY A 2 -2.38 0.45 25.23
C GLY A 2 -3.17 -0.43 24.25
N GLY A 3 -4.32 0.05 23.77
CA GLY A 3 -5.21 -0.73 22.90
C GLY A 3 -4.58 -1.24 21.59
N LYS A 4 -3.64 -0.47 21.02
CA LYS A 4 -2.90 -0.87 19.80
C LYS A 4 -2.04 -2.12 20.00
N LEU A 5 -1.30 -2.21 21.10
CA LEU A 5 -0.44 -3.37 21.37
C LEU A 5 -1.29 -4.63 21.55
N ASN A 6 -2.35 -4.54 22.35
CA ASN A 6 -3.29 -5.65 22.54
C ASN A 6 -3.93 -6.10 21.23
N PHE A 7 -4.22 -5.17 20.31
CA PHE A 7 -4.72 -5.50 18.98
C PHE A 7 -3.68 -6.27 18.16
N LEU A 8 -2.44 -5.77 18.07
CA LEU A 8 -1.38 -6.42 17.29
C LEU A 8 -1.05 -7.81 17.83
N GLU A 9 -0.97 -7.98 19.15
CA GLU A 9 -0.76 -9.30 19.77
C GLU A 9 -1.87 -10.29 19.43
N ARG A 10 -3.14 -9.85 19.44
CA ARG A 10 -4.26 -10.70 19.02
C ARG A 10 -4.18 -11.05 17.54
N MET A 11 -3.88 -10.05 16.70
CA MET A 11 -3.74 -10.23 15.26
C MET A 11 -2.63 -11.25 14.93
N THR A 12 -1.47 -11.16 15.58
CA THR A 12 -0.37 -12.12 15.43
C THR A 12 -0.83 -13.54 15.75
N ARG A 13 -1.51 -13.76 16.88
CA ARG A 13 -2.01 -15.09 17.26
C ARG A 13 -2.98 -15.67 16.24
N GLU A 14 -3.87 -14.85 15.68
CA GLU A 14 -4.80 -15.33 14.65
C GLU A 14 -4.09 -15.69 13.34
N ILE A 15 -3.06 -14.94 12.95
CA ILE A 15 -2.24 -15.25 11.77
C ILE A 15 -1.47 -16.56 11.98
N GLU A 16 -0.84 -16.73 13.14
CA GLU A 16 -0.11 -17.95 13.50
C GLU A 16 -1.04 -19.17 13.56
N ARG A 17 -2.27 -18.99 14.03
CA ARG A 17 -3.29 -20.04 14.03
C ARG A 17 -3.76 -20.40 12.61
N ALA A 18 -3.94 -19.41 11.74
CA ALA A 18 -4.44 -19.63 10.39
C ALA A 18 -3.39 -20.26 9.46
N ARG A 19 -2.11 -19.89 9.61
CA ARG A 19 -1.05 -20.25 8.66
C ARG A 19 -0.89 -21.75 8.40
N PRO A 20 -0.88 -22.65 9.41
CA PRO A 20 -0.79 -24.09 9.17
C PRO A 20 -1.95 -24.68 8.37
N HIS A 21 -3.12 -24.04 8.39
CA HIS A 21 -4.28 -24.47 7.62
C HIS A 21 -4.21 -24.06 6.14
N TYR A 22 -3.33 -23.12 5.80
CA TYR A 22 -3.19 -22.58 4.45
C TYR A 22 -1.70 -22.46 4.06
N PRO A 23 -0.95 -23.57 3.99
CA PRO A 23 0.50 -23.55 3.76
C PRO A 23 0.88 -22.96 2.40
N GLU A 24 0.03 -23.14 1.39
CA GLU A 24 0.26 -22.67 0.02
C GLU A 24 -0.40 -21.31 -0.28
N ALA A 25 -1.06 -20.70 0.72
CA ALA A 25 -1.74 -19.43 0.50
C ALA A 25 -0.75 -18.26 0.41
N LEU A 26 -1.07 -17.31 -0.47
CA LEU A 26 -0.38 -16.03 -0.55
C LEU A 26 -0.93 -15.08 0.51
N PHE A 27 -0.09 -14.63 1.43
CA PHE A 27 -0.49 -13.69 2.48
C PHE A 27 -0.33 -12.26 1.98
N ILE A 28 -1.43 -11.53 1.85
CA ILE A 28 -1.45 -10.14 1.36
C ILE A 28 -1.87 -9.21 2.48
N GLY A 29 -1.05 -8.21 2.79
CA GLY A 29 -1.35 -7.13 3.72
C GLY A 29 -2.03 -5.97 3.01
N VAL A 30 -3.17 -5.53 3.51
CA VAL A 30 -3.89 -4.34 3.01
C VAL A 30 -3.90 -3.29 4.10
N ALA A 31 -3.40 -2.09 3.82
CA ALA A 31 -3.43 -0.99 4.78
C ALA A 31 -3.42 0.38 4.10
N HIS A 32 -3.86 1.39 4.84
CA HIS A 32 -4.02 2.77 4.39
C HIS A 32 -2.70 3.57 4.19
N GLY A 33 -1.54 2.91 4.15
CA GLY A 33 -0.28 3.61 3.87
C GLY A 33 0.52 4.13 5.07
N ALA A 34 -0.02 4.12 6.30
CA ALA A 34 0.74 4.58 7.46
C ALA A 34 1.93 3.68 7.79
N SER A 35 3.04 4.31 8.19
CA SER A 35 4.35 3.66 8.37
C SER A 35 4.36 2.57 9.44
N ASP A 36 3.52 2.70 10.46
CA ASP A 36 3.40 1.75 11.56
C ASP A 36 2.71 0.44 11.15
N ASN A 37 1.77 0.49 10.19
CA ASN A 37 1.17 -0.72 9.63
C ASN A 37 2.21 -1.58 8.92
N TRP A 38 3.16 -0.95 8.21
CA TRP A 38 4.19 -1.65 7.45
C TRP A 38 5.17 -2.41 8.34
N LEU A 39 5.52 -1.86 9.51
CA LEU A 39 6.35 -2.56 10.49
C LEU A 39 5.73 -3.91 10.90
N PHE A 40 4.42 -3.95 11.13
CA PHE A 40 3.72 -5.17 11.49
C PHE A 40 3.54 -6.12 10.29
N LEU A 41 3.06 -5.60 9.14
CA LEU A 41 2.75 -6.41 7.97
C LEU A 41 4.00 -7.07 7.36
N ASN A 42 5.17 -6.41 7.44
CA ASN A 42 6.44 -6.98 6.93
C ASN A 42 6.77 -8.35 7.53
N ALA A 43 6.40 -8.59 8.79
CA ALA A 43 6.66 -9.86 9.45
C ALA A 43 5.64 -10.95 9.09
N HIS A 44 4.50 -10.58 8.49
CA HIS A 44 3.34 -11.48 8.41
C HIS A 44 2.83 -11.73 6.98
N THR A 45 3.22 -10.92 6.01
CA THR A 45 2.67 -10.95 4.64
C THR A 45 3.75 -10.98 3.58
N SER A 46 3.48 -11.65 2.47
CA SER A 46 4.35 -11.73 1.29
C SER A 46 4.27 -10.48 0.41
N ILE A 47 3.08 -9.86 0.35
CA ILE A 47 2.80 -8.69 -0.49
C ILE A 47 2.04 -7.67 0.35
N GLN A 48 2.31 -6.39 0.13
CA GLN A 48 1.61 -5.29 0.77
C GLN A 48 1.01 -4.35 -0.26
N VAL A 49 -0.19 -3.89 0.01
CA VAL A 49 -0.98 -3.09 -0.92
C VAL A 49 -1.68 -1.98 -0.16
N THR A 50 -1.68 -0.77 -0.73
CA THR A 50 -2.57 0.29 -0.27
C THR A 50 -3.93 0.09 -0.91
N ASP A 51 -5.00 0.20 -0.14
CA ASP A 51 -6.35 0.16 -0.69
C ASP A 51 -6.61 1.37 -1.58
N PHE A 52 -7.56 1.20 -2.50
CA PHE A 52 -7.86 2.20 -3.51
C PHE A 52 -8.27 3.54 -2.90
N TRP A 53 -9.09 3.51 -1.83
CA TRP A 53 -9.56 4.73 -1.17
C TRP A 53 -8.39 5.60 -0.73
N HIS A 54 -7.48 5.04 0.07
CA HIS A 54 -6.32 5.79 0.56
C HIS A 54 -5.32 6.16 -0.56
N ALA A 55 -5.21 5.33 -1.60
CA ALA A 55 -4.41 5.68 -2.77
C ALA A 55 -4.96 6.93 -3.50
N THR A 56 -6.28 7.10 -3.61
CA THR A 56 -6.87 8.32 -4.19
C THR A 56 -6.63 9.58 -3.34
N GLU A 57 -6.53 9.44 -2.01
CA GLU A 57 -6.18 10.56 -1.13
C GLU A 57 -4.74 11.05 -1.39
N TYR A 58 -3.80 10.13 -1.61
CA TYR A 58 -2.43 10.49 -2.00
C TYR A 58 -2.39 11.17 -3.37
N LEU A 59 -3.19 10.70 -4.34
CA LEU A 59 -3.31 11.37 -5.64
C LEU A 59 -3.88 12.78 -5.49
N ALA A 60 -4.88 12.99 -4.64
CA ALA A 60 -5.45 14.32 -4.39
C ALA A 60 -4.43 15.29 -3.78
N GLN A 61 -3.60 14.80 -2.84
CA GLN A 61 -2.50 15.57 -2.26
C GLN A 61 -1.44 15.93 -3.33
N ALA A 62 -1.04 14.95 -4.14
CA ALA A 62 -0.10 15.17 -5.24
C ALA A 62 -0.64 16.19 -6.26
N ALA A 63 -1.92 16.11 -6.62
CA ALA A 63 -2.57 17.08 -7.49
C ALA A 63 -2.53 18.50 -6.90
N GLY A 64 -2.69 18.63 -5.58
CA GLY A 64 -2.52 19.91 -4.88
C GLY A 64 -1.12 20.48 -4.98
N ALA A 65 -0.10 19.64 -4.84
CA ALA A 65 1.31 20.06 -4.96
C ALA A 65 1.71 20.40 -6.41
N LEU A 66 1.22 19.64 -7.39
CA LEU A 66 1.52 19.84 -8.82
C LEU A 66 0.81 21.06 -9.41
N PHE A 67 -0.41 21.35 -8.94
CA PHE A 67 -1.24 22.45 -9.41
C PHE A 67 -1.57 23.41 -8.25
N PRO A 68 -0.58 24.12 -7.69
CA PRO A 68 -0.76 24.90 -6.46
C PRO A 68 -1.59 26.18 -6.67
N HIS A 69 -1.68 26.67 -7.91
CA HIS A 69 -2.34 27.93 -8.22
C HIS A 69 -3.83 27.72 -8.53
N PRO A 70 -4.77 28.51 -7.95
CA PRO A 70 -6.20 28.31 -8.13
C PRO A 70 -6.69 28.35 -9.58
N ARG A 71 -6.00 29.11 -10.45
CA ARG A 71 -6.30 29.19 -11.89
C ARG A 71 -6.13 27.85 -12.61
N ASN A 72 -5.40 26.90 -12.03
CA ASN A 72 -5.18 25.57 -12.59
C ASN A 72 -6.22 24.54 -12.10
N GLY A 73 -7.32 24.98 -11.47
CA GLY A 73 -8.33 24.09 -10.88
C GLY A 73 -8.89 23.03 -11.86
N THR A 74 -9.19 23.43 -13.10
CA THR A 74 -9.63 22.50 -14.15
C THR A 74 -8.56 21.46 -14.48
N GLN A 75 -7.31 21.90 -14.65
CA GLN A 75 -6.19 21.01 -14.96
C GLN A 75 -5.92 20.02 -13.80
N LYS A 76 -6.01 20.50 -12.56
CA LYS A 76 -5.89 19.69 -11.35
C LYS A 76 -6.95 18.58 -11.31
N MET A 77 -8.21 18.94 -11.60
CA MET A 77 -9.32 17.98 -11.58
C MET A 77 -9.18 16.94 -12.69
N GLN A 78 -8.88 17.37 -13.92
CA GLN A 78 -8.65 16.48 -15.06
C GLN A 78 -7.51 15.49 -14.80
N TRP A 79 -6.41 15.98 -14.20
CA TRP A 79 -5.29 15.11 -13.83
C TRP A 79 -5.69 14.09 -12.76
N LEU A 80 -6.41 14.53 -11.72
CA LEU A 80 -6.83 13.64 -10.64
C LEU A 80 -7.77 12.54 -11.15
N GLU A 81 -8.75 12.90 -11.97
CA GLU A 81 -9.68 11.96 -12.60
C GLU A 81 -8.95 10.94 -13.48
N ASP A 82 -8.02 11.39 -14.34
CA ASP A 82 -7.19 10.51 -15.18
C ASP A 82 -6.38 9.52 -14.33
N LYS A 83 -5.77 9.98 -13.23
CA LYS A 83 -4.97 9.10 -12.35
C LYS A 83 -5.82 8.11 -11.57
N CYS A 84 -6.97 8.53 -11.04
CA CYS A 84 -7.90 7.63 -10.36
C CYS A 84 -8.43 6.57 -11.32
N HIS A 85 -8.86 6.96 -12.53
CA HIS A 85 -9.32 6.04 -13.56
C HIS A 85 -8.23 5.02 -13.93
N LYS A 86 -6.99 5.48 -14.14
CA LYS A 86 -5.85 4.59 -14.42
C LYS A 86 -5.52 3.65 -13.26
N LEU A 87 -5.67 4.11 -12.02
CA LEU A 87 -5.42 3.30 -10.83
C LEU A 87 -6.47 2.18 -10.69
N GLU A 88 -7.74 2.48 -10.96
CA GLU A 88 -8.84 1.51 -10.91
C GLU A 88 -8.74 0.47 -12.03
N HIS A 89 -8.37 0.91 -13.23
CA HIS A 89 -8.41 0.07 -14.44
C HIS A 89 -7.04 -0.47 -14.86
N ASN A 90 -6.01 -0.41 -14.00
CA ASN A 90 -4.67 -0.87 -14.37
C ASN A 90 -4.65 -2.39 -14.65
N PRO A 91 -4.43 -2.84 -15.90
CA PRO A 91 -4.47 -4.25 -16.26
C PRO A 91 -3.24 -5.05 -15.77
N ARG A 92 -2.22 -4.39 -15.20
CA ARG A 92 -1.01 -5.06 -14.69
C ARG A 92 -1.15 -5.51 -13.24
N ARG A 93 -2.00 -6.51 -13.04
CA ARG A 93 -1.95 -7.32 -11.81
C ARG A 93 -2.19 -8.79 -12.10
N THR A 94 -1.34 -9.35 -12.96
CA THR A 94 -1.22 -10.80 -13.15
C THR A 94 0.12 -11.27 -12.59
N ARG A 95 0.14 -12.52 -12.11
CA ARG A 95 1.21 -13.20 -11.34
C ARG A 95 2.63 -13.17 -11.96
N ALA A 96 2.78 -12.71 -13.20
CA ALA A 96 4.05 -12.72 -13.94
C ALA A 96 5.04 -11.62 -13.52
N ASP A 97 4.56 -10.51 -12.95
CA ASP A 97 5.45 -9.39 -12.55
C ASP A 97 6.20 -9.66 -11.21
N TYR A 98 6.06 -10.86 -10.62
CA TYR A 98 6.66 -11.25 -9.34
C TYR A 98 8.04 -11.95 -9.44
N GLN A 99 8.63 -12.06 -10.63
CA GLN A 99 10.02 -12.52 -10.73
C GLN A 99 11.00 -11.36 -10.46
N GLY A 100 11.47 -11.30 -9.21
CA GLY A 100 12.80 -10.82 -8.84
C GLY A 100 13.16 -9.36 -9.15
N THR A 101 12.89 -8.47 -8.19
CA THR A 101 13.88 -7.41 -7.89
C THR A 101 14.85 -7.97 -6.84
N GLU A 102 15.67 -8.94 -7.26
CA GLU A 102 16.90 -9.20 -6.53
C GLU A 102 17.84 -8.01 -6.75
N GLY A 103 18.23 -7.36 -5.66
CA GLY A 103 19.48 -6.59 -5.59
C GLY A 103 19.48 -5.19 -6.20
N THR A 104 18.91 -4.21 -5.49
CA THR A 104 19.57 -2.90 -5.38
C THR A 104 19.52 -2.42 -3.94
N SER A 105 20.56 -2.77 -3.17
CA SER A 105 20.91 -2.01 -1.97
C SER A 105 21.25 -0.58 -2.41
N HIS A 106 20.36 0.37 -2.20
CA HIS A 106 20.77 1.76 -2.10
C HIS A 106 21.35 1.96 -0.70
N GLN A 107 22.68 1.92 -0.64
CA GLN A 107 23.43 2.54 0.45
C GLN A 107 22.94 3.98 0.62
N ARG A 108 22.57 4.34 1.85
CA ARG A 108 22.34 5.75 2.21
C ARG A 108 23.69 6.45 2.20
N PRO A 109 23.83 7.66 1.64
CA PRO A 109 24.98 8.49 1.90
C PRO A 109 25.00 8.86 3.39
N ILE A 110 26.19 8.76 3.97
CA ILE A 110 26.60 9.39 5.23
C ILE A 110 26.44 10.91 5.17
#